data_AF-A0A2T0XEF0-F1
#
_entry.id   AF-A0A2T0XEF0-F1
#
_cell.length_a   1.000
_cell.length_b   1.000
_cell.length_c   1.000
_cell.angle_alpha   90.00
_cell.angle_beta   90.00
_cell.angle_gamma   90.00
#
_symmetry.space_group_name_H-M   'P 1'
#
loop_
_entity.id
_entity.type
_entity.pdbx_description
1 polymer ?
#
loop_
_entity_poly.entity_id
_entity_poly.type
_entity_poly.pdbx_seq_one_letter_code
_entity_poly.pdbx_strand_id
1 'polypeptide(L)'
;MAITKLPPAPTPTDTTAEFNAKSFAFVAALDGFVIEANALEALAESAAKSTAVDAETTAVASNAAVLAAKSAVTDAATVSKKSALAVTAAKTAAADAATASTDSAAAVSAAKSAVADAATASVAAKAAVNAAQATAADMARTSASSDAAVSAANYKGEWSLLTGALDIPASVSHLNKVWILKHAVSNVSDEEPSVSSQWLSTTDLSTPGPIGTLTPDAGHFKTLRATGSESDLSVKLPNIKEAIAISKAGAAGAITYDLTSQSVMYLTANATADWELNFRGSASASLDSLMTAGEVVSATLIAAQGPPAFLNKIVKIDGVPVVPKWIGGPPKAGNPNGLDSYAYSIIKTAAMTFTVLASITQFK
;
A
#
# COMPACT_ATOMS: atom_id res chain seq x y z
N MET A 1 -47.92 65.18 75.84
CA MET A 1 -49.11 65.55 76.64
C MET A 1 -48.62 66.23 77.90
N ALA A 2 -49.31 67.29 78.34
CA ALA A 2 -49.05 67.91 79.64
C ALA A 2 -50.21 67.53 80.57
N ILE A 3 -49.89 67.07 81.79
CA ILE A 3 -50.90 66.81 82.81
C ILE A 3 -51.36 68.15 83.37
N THR A 4 -52.66 68.39 83.37
CA THR A 4 -53.29 69.56 83.95
C THR A 4 -53.08 69.51 85.47
N LYS A 5 -52.48 70.58 86.02
CA LYS A 5 -52.21 70.66 87.45
C LYS A 5 -53.54 70.66 88.24
N LEU A 6 -53.64 69.78 89.23
CA LEU A 6 -54.78 69.77 90.15
C LEU A 6 -54.93 71.15 90.84
N PRO A 7 -56.17 71.64 91.02
CA PRO A 7 -56.42 72.86 91.77
C PRO A 7 -55.99 72.70 93.25
N PRO A 8 -55.77 73.79 93.98
CA PRO A 8 -55.29 73.73 95.36
C PRO A 8 -56.24 72.91 96.23
N ALA A 9 -55.68 71.95 96.96
CA ALA A 9 -56.46 71.17 97.91
C ALA A 9 -57.07 72.08 99.00
N PRO A 10 -58.27 71.77 99.50
CA PRO A 10 -58.85 72.44 100.66
C PRO A 10 -57.92 72.28 101.88
N THR A 11 -57.77 73.34 102.66
CA THR A 11 -56.90 73.40 103.83
C THR A 11 -57.71 73.59 105.12
N PRO A 12 -57.19 73.18 106.29
CA PRO A 12 -57.92 73.29 107.56
C PRO A 12 -58.25 74.72 107.99
N THR A 13 -57.59 75.72 107.38
CA THR A 13 -57.77 77.15 107.65
C THR A 13 -58.76 77.83 106.70
N ASP A 14 -59.29 77.12 105.70
CA ASP A 14 -60.28 77.67 104.77
C ASP A 14 -61.63 77.86 105.48
N THR A 15 -62.32 78.96 105.17
CA THR A 15 -63.71 79.12 105.61
C THR A 15 -64.58 78.00 105.03
N THR A 16 -65.72 77.67 105.64
CA THR A 16 -66.61 76.60 105.17
C THR A 16 -66.97 76.74 103.68
N ALA A 17 -67.13 77.98 103.19
CA ALA A 17 -67.39 78.26 101.78
C ALA A 17 -66.18 77.95 100.88
N GLU A 18 -64.98 78.37 101.28
CA GLU A 18 -63.73 78.13 100.55
C GLU A 18 -63.33 76.64 100.56
N PHE A 19 -63.52 75.96 101.68
CA PHE A 19 -63.29 74.53 101.81
C PHE A 19 -64.18 73.75 100.84
N ASN A 20 -65.48 74.06 100.80
CA ASN A 20 -66.42 73.43 99.88
C ASN A 20 -66.07 73.75 98.42
N ALA A 21 -65.76 75.00 98.10
CA ALA A 21 -65.36 75.41 96.75
C ALA A 21 -64.09 74.68 96.26
N LYS A 22 -63.04 74.60 97.09
CA LYS A 22 -61.80 73.87 96.77
C LYS A 22 -62.02 72.36 96.72
N SER A 23 -62.84 71.79 97.61
CA SER A 23 -63.17 70.37 97.60
C SER A 23 -63.90 69.97 96.32
N PHE A 24 -64.93 70.72 95.93
CA PHE A 24 -65.66 70.46 94.68
C PHE A 24 -64.78 70.67 93.46
N ALA A 25 -63.93 71.71 93.44
CA ALA A 25 -62.98 71.93 92.35
C ALA A 25 -61.93 70.82 92.23
N PHE A 26 -61.40 70.34 93.37
CA PHE A 26 -60.42 69.26 93.42
C PHE A 26 -61.02 67.93 92.96
N VAL A 27 -62.19 67.55 93.47
CA VAL A 27 -62.89 66.32 93.07
C VAL A 27 -63.30 66.39 91.59
N ALA A 28 -63.78 67.54 91.11
CA ALA A 28 -64.11 67.73 89.70
C ALA A 28 -62.89 67.64 88.76
N ALA A 29 -61.70 68.04 89.23
CA ALA A 29 -60.46 67.96 88.45
C ALA A 29 -59.78 66.58 88.53
N LEU A 30 -60.12 65.75 89.51
CA LEU A 30 -59.49 64.45 89.74
C LEU A 30 -59.76 63.46 88.60
N ASP A 31 -61.00 63.45 88.08
CA ASP A 31 -61.39 62.59 86.94
C ASP A 31 -60.53 62.89 85.70
N GLY A 32 -60.39 64.17 85.35
CA GLY A 32 -59.52 64.62 84.25
C GLY A 32 -58.05 64.28 84.47
N PHE A 33 -57.54 64.46 85.69
CA PHE A 33 -56.15 64.10 86.02
C PHE A 33 -55.87 62.61 85.84
N VAL A 34 -56.77 61.73 86.30
CA VAL A 34 -56.60 60.27 86.16
C VAL A 34 -56.62 59.85 84.69
N ILE A 35 -57.53 60.43 83.88
CA ILE A 35 -57.59 60.16 82.44
C ILE A 35 -56.27 60.60 81.76
N GLU A 36 -55.78 61.79 82.05
CA GLU A 36 -54.53 62.31 81.49
C GLU A 36 -53.31 61.49 81.93
N ALA A 37 -53.26 61.05 83.18
CA ALA A 37 -52.19 60.19 83.71
C ALA A 37 -52.17 58.81 83.03
N ASN A 38 -53.32 58.15 82.89
CA ASN A 38 -53.44 56.88 82.18
C ASN A 38 -53.07 57.01 80.69
N ALA A 39 -53.45 58.13 80.05
CA ALA A 39 -53.08 58.41 78.67
C ALA A 39 -51.56 58.64 78.51
N LEU A 40 -50.91 59.27 79.49
CA LEU A 40 -49.46 59.44 79.50
C LEU A 40 -48.74 58.09 79.69
N GLU A 41 -49.22 57.22 80.58
CA GLU A 41 -48.71 55.86 80.74
C GLU A 41 -48.82 55.05 79.45
N ALA A 42 -49.99 55.06 78.81
CA ALA A 42 -50.21 54.38 77.54
C ALA A 42 -49.29 54.93 76.43
N LEU A 43 -49.04 56.24 76.40
CA LEU A 43 -48.10 56.86 75.47
C LEU A 43 -46.65 56.42 75.76
N ALA A 44 -46.24 56.37 77.02
CA ALA A 44 -44.91 55.93 77.43
C ALA A 44 -44.67 54.46 77.09
N GLU A 45 -45.65 53.59 77.34
CA GLU A 45 -45.60 52.17 76.98
C GLU A 45 -45.53 51.99 75.46
N SER A 46 -46.34 52.74 74.70
CA SER A 46 -46.32 52.74 73.24
C SER A 46 -44.97 53.19 72.69
N ALA A 47 -44.40 54.28 73.23
CA ALA A 47 -43.09 54.79 72.83
C ALA A 47 -41.96 53.79 73.14
N ALA A 48 -42.02 53.13 74.30
CA ALA A 48 -41.06 52.09 74.67
C ALA A 48 -41.13 50.88 73.72
N LYS A 49 -42.34 50.42 73.38
CA LYS A 49 -42.55 49.34 72.40
C LYS A 49 -42.04 49.72 71.01
N SER A 50 -42.35 50.92 70.52
CA SER A 50 -41.85 51.43 69.25
C SER A 50 -40.33 51.44 69.21
N THR A 51 -39.69 51.98 70.25
CA THR A 51 -38.23 52.06 70.35
C THR A 51 -37.59 50.66 70.35
N ALA A 52 -38.19 49.68 71.02
CA ALA A 52 -37.72 48.30 71.02
C ALA A 52 -37.85 47.65 69.63
N VAL A 53 -38.96 47.87 68.92
CA VAL A 53 -39.17 47.39 67.55
C VAL A 53 -38.18 48.02 66.58
N ASP A 54 -37.91 49.32 66.70
CA ASP A 54 -36.93 50.02 65.86
C ASP A 54 -35.51 49.49 66.09
N ALA A 55 -35.15 49.20 67.35
CA ALA A 55 -33.87 48.61 67.72
C ALA A 55 -33.72 47.17 67.17
N GLU A 56 -34.75 46.34 67.28
CA GLU A 56 -34.76 44.99 66.74
C GLU A 56 -34.65 44.99 65.22
N THR A 57 -35.42 45.85 64.54
CA THR A 57 -35.37 46.02 63.08
C THR A 57 -33.98 46.45 62.61
N THR A 58 -33.36 47.39 63.33
CA THR A 58 -31.99 47.84 63.05
C THR A 58 -30.96 46.73 63.24
N ALA A 59 -31.11 45.90 64.29
CA ALA A 59 -30.24 44.76 64.55
C ALA A 59 -30.37 43.68 63.45
N VAL A 60 -31.59 43.37 63.01
CA VAL A 60 -31.85 42.43 61.90
C VAL A 60 -31.22 42.94 60.60
N ALA A 61 -31.41 44.22 60.26
CA ALA A 61 -30.81 44.82 59.07
C ALA A 61 -29.27 44.78 59.12
N SER A 62 -28.68 45.07 60.27
CA SER A 62 -27.23 45.02 60.48
C SER A 62 -26.69 43.60 60.31
N ASN A 63 -27.36 42.59 60.88
CA ASN A 63 -26.99 41.19 60.73
C ASN A 63 -27.10 40.72 59.27
N ALA A 64 -28.14 41.13 58.55
CA ALA A 64 -28.30 40.84 57.13
C ALA A 64 -27.15 41.44 56.30
N ALA A 65 -26.75 42.68 56.59
CA ALA A 65 -25.61 43.33 55.93
C ALA A 65 -24.28 42.59 56.21
N VAL A 66 -24.05 42.14 57.44
CA VAL A 66 -22.85 41.36 57.81
C VAL A 66 -22.81 40.02 57.08
N LEU A 67 -23.95 39.31 56.98
CA LEU A 67 -24.05 38.05 56.24
C LEU A 67 -23.76 38.24 54.74
N ALA A 68 -24.32 39.29 54.13
CA ALA A 68 -24.05 39.63 52.73
C ALA A 68 -22.57 39.94 52.50
N ALA A 69 -21.95 40.72 53.39
CA ALA A 69 -20.51 41.01 53.32
C ALA A 69 -19.65 39.74 53.44
N LYS A 70 -20.00 38.82 54.35
CA LYS A 70 -19.31 37.53 54.52
C LYS A 70 -19.42 36.65 53.27
N SER A 71 -20.59 36.62 52.63
CA SER A 71 -20.80 35.91 51.36
C SER A 71 -19.90 36.49 50.27
N ALA A 72 -19.91 37.81 50.09
CA ALA A 72 -19.10 38.49 49.08
C ALA A 72 -17.59 38.25 49.24
N VAL A 73 -17.09 38.22 50.49
CA VAL A 73 -15.68 37.88 50.78
C VAL A 73 -15.37 36.43 50.39
N THR A 74 -16.30 35.50 50.62
CA THR A 74 -16.13 34.09 50.26
C THR A 74 -16.10 33.90 48.73
N ASP A 75 -16.97 34.60 48.02
CA ASP A 75 -17.01 34.61 46.56
C ASP A 75 -15.72 35.19 45.98
N ALA A 76 -15.25 36.33 46.51
CA ALA A 76 -13.99 36.95 46.12
C ALA A 76 -12.78 36.02 46.34
N ALA A 77 -12.74 35.33 47.49
CA ALA A 77 -11.69 34.34 47.78
C ALA A 77 -11.72 33.17 46.78
N THR A 78 -12.91 32.73 46.38
CA THR A 78 -13.07 31.66 45.39
C THR A 78 -12.60 32.10 44.00
N VAL A 79 -12.96 33.31 43.57
CA VAL A 79 -12.49 33.89 42.31
C VAL A 79 -10.97 34.05 42.30
N SER A 80 -10.38 34.51 43.41
CA SER A 80 -8.93 34.65 43.55
C SER A 80 -8.18 33.30 43.44
N LYS A 81 -8.72 32.22 44.00
CA LYS A 81 -8.16 30.88 43.81
C LYS A 81 -8.24 30.42 42.36
N LYS A 82 -9.40 30.63 41.70
CA LYS A 82 -9.57 30.28 40.29
C LYS A 82 -8.62 31.06 39.37
N SER A 83 -8.42 32.35 39.63
CA SER A 83 -7.48 33.17 38.86
C SER A 83 -6.03 32.71 39.05
N ALA A 84 -5.62 32.37 40.26
CA ALA A 84 -4.29 31.82 40.53
C ALA A 84 -4.03 30.49 39.79
N LEU A 85 -5.03 29.60 39.75
CA LEU A 85 -4.97 28.35 38.99
C LEU A 85 -4.86 28.62 37.48
N ALA A 86 -5.66 29.56 36.95
CA ALA A 86 -5.62 29.93 35.54
C ALA A 86 -4.26 30.52 35.14
N VAL A 87 -3.66 31.36 35.99
CA VAL A 87 -2.30 31.90 35.78
C VAL A 87 -1.26 30.78 35.75
N THR A 88 -1.37 29.80 36.64
CA THR A 88 -0.46 28.65 36.67
C THR A 88 -0.58 27.83 35.39
N ALA A 89 -1.80 27.51 34.95
CA ALA A 89 -2.05 26.78 33.71
C ALA A 89 -1.49 27.52 32.47
N ALA A 90 -1.69 28.84 32.41
CA ALA A 90 -1.15 29.67 31.32
C ALA A 90 0.39 29.64 31.30
N LYS A 91 1.03 29.66 32.48
CA LYS A 91 2.50 29.58 32.58
C LYS A 91 3.03 28.22 32.13
N THR A 92 2.36 27.13 32.48
CA THR A 92 2.72 25.78 32.01
C THR A 92 2.58 25.69 30.49
N ALA A 93 1.44 26.12 29.93
CA ALA A 93 1.23 26.10 28.48
C ALA A 93 2.29 26.91 27.71
N ALA A 94 2.73 28.05 28.26
CA ALA A 94 3.80 28.84 27.67
C ALA A 94 5.16 28.10 27.68
N ALA A 95 5.46 27.34 28.75
CA ALA A 95 6.68 26.53 28.83
C ALA A 95 6.65 25.34 27.86
N ASP A 96 5.50 24.68 27.74
CA ASP A 96 5.30 23.58 26.79
C ASP A 96 5.47 24.08 25.34
N ALA A 97 4.91 25.26 25.02
CA ALA A 97 5.07 25.89 23.71
C ALA A 97 6.54 26.24 23.40
N ALA A 98 7.30 26.73 24.39
CA ALA A 98 8.73 27.03 24.22
C ALA A 98 9.55 25.75 23.96
N THR A 99 9.21 24.66 24.65
CA THR A 99 9.84 23.34 24.43
C THR A 99 9.54 22.83 23.02
N ALA A 100 8.27 22.85 22.61
CA ALA A 100 7.86 22.43 21.26
C ALA A 100 8.52 23.25 20.15
N SER A 101 8.74 24.55 20.38
CA SER A 101 9.47 25.41 19.44
C SER A 101 10.95 25.00 19.31
N THR A 102 11.58 24.61 20.41
CA THR A 102 12.98 24.14 20.44
C THR A 102 13.12 22.79 19.71
N ASP A 103 12.20 21.85 19.99
CA ASP A 103 12.17 20.54 19.33
C ASP A 103 11.95 20.68 17.82
N SER A 104 11.07 21.60 17.42
CA SER A 104 10.84 21.91 16.01
C SER A 104 12.10 22.45 15.33
N ALA A 105 12.86 23.33 15.99
CA ALA A 105 14.12 23.85 15.46
C ALA A 105 15.21 22.76 15.32
N ALA A 106 15.27 21.84 16.28
CA ALA A 106 16.17 20.68 16.21
C ALA A 106 15.79 19.74 15.06
N ALA A 107 14.50 19.46 14.88
CA ALA A 107 14.00 18.63 13.78
C ALA A 107 14.32 19.25 12.40
N VAL A 108 14.16 20.56 12.24
CA VAL A 108 14.54 21.28 11.01
C VAL A 108 16.03 21.17 10.73
N SER A 109 16.87 21.25 11.77
CA SER A 109 18.33 21.14 11.62
C SER A 109 18.76 19.73 11.22
N ALA A 110 18.12 18.69 11.78
CA ALA A 110 18.33 17.31 11.38
C ALA A 110 17.91 17.04 9.93
N ALA A 111 16.73 17.56 9.53
CA ALA A 111 16.23 17.44 8.16
C ALA A 111 17.19 18.10 7.15
N LYS A 112 17.72 19.29 7.48
CA LYS A 112 18.70 19.97 6.63
C LYS A 112 19.99 19.16 6.45
N SER A 113 20.45 18.50 7.50
CA SER A 113 21.64 17.62 7.44
C SER A 113 21.40 16.41 6.55
N ALA A 114 20.25 15.74 6.71
CA ALA A 114 19.87 14.61 5.87
C ALA A 114 19.78 14.96 4.38
N VAL A 115 19.30 16.16 4.05
CA VAL A 115 19.27 16.66 2.65
C VAL A 115 20.69 16.85 2.10
N ALA A 116 21.63 17.34 2.92
CA ALA A 116 23.03 17.50 2.51
C ALA A 116 23.73 16.15 2.28
N ASP A 117 23.46 15.16 3.14
CA ASP A 117 23.98 13.80 2.98
C ASP A 117 23.43 13.14 1.70
N ALA A 118 22.13 13.30 1.44
CA ALA A 118 21.50 12.79 0.22
C ALA A 118 22.08 13.45 -1.05
N ALA A 119 22.36 14.76 -1.02
CA ALA A 119 23.01 15.46 -2.13
C ALA A 119 24.42 14.91 -2.40
N THR A 120 25.20 14.66 -1.34
CA THR A 120 26.55 14.08 -1.43
C THR A 120 26.49 12.66 -2.00
N ALA A 121 25.56 11.83 -1.53
CA ALA A 121 25.35 10.48 -2.06
C ALA A 121 24.95 10.48 -3.54
N SER A 122 24.11 11.43 -3.97
CA SER A 122 23.71 11.57 -5.37
C SER A 122 24.89 11.89 -6.29
N VAL A 123 25.81 12.75 -5.85
CA VAL A 123 27.03 13.08 -6.61
C VAL A 123 27.94 11.85 -6.71
N ALA A 124 28.14 11.12 -5.62
CA ALA A 124 28.93 9.89 -5.61
C ALA A 124 28.34 8.81 -6.53
N ALA A 125 27.02 8.63 -6.53
CA ALA A 125 26.33 7.70 -7.42
C ALA A 125 26.52 8.09 -8.90
N LYS A 126 26.39 9.37 -9.25
CA LYS A 126 26.65 9.86 -10.62
C LYS A 126 28.09 9.59 -11.05
N ALA A 127 29.06 9.80 -10.17
CA ALA A 127 30.47 9.51 -10.46
C ALA A 127 30.70 8.01 -10.72
N ALA A 128 30.09 7.12 -9.93
CA ALA A 128 30.17 5.68 -10.12
C ALA A 128 29.54 5.22 -11.45
N VAL A 129 28.40 5.79 -11.83
CA VAL A 129 27.76 5.51 -13.13
C VAL A 129 28.66 5.93 -14.29
N ASN A 130 29.26 7.12 -14.23
CA ASN A 130 30.17 7.59 -15.27
C ASN A 130 31.43 6.69 -15.38
N ALA A 131 31.97 6.22 -14.27
CA ALA A 131 33.11 5.29 -14.26
C ALA A 131 32.75 3.92 -14.86
N ALA A 132 31.54 3.41 -14.58
CA ALA A 132 31.05 2.17 -15.18
C ALA A 132 30.85 2.30 -16.69
N GLN A 133 30.31 3.43 -17.17
CA GLN A 133 30.15 3.71 -18.60
C GLN A 133 31.50 3.80 -19.31
N ALA A 134 32.49 4.45 -18.72
CA ALA A 134 33.85 4.49 -19.26
C ALA A 134 34.45 3.08 -19.36
N THR A 135 34.30 2.26 -18.31
CA THR A 135 34.77 0.86 -18.32
C THR A 135 34.08 0.03 -19.41
N ALA A 136 32.77 0.20 -19.61
CA ALA A 136 32.04 -0.47 -20.68
C ALA A 136 32.51 -0.05 -22.07
N ALA A 137 32.79 1.24 -22.27
CA ALA A 137 33.36 1.75 -23.52
C ALA A 137 34.76 1.18 -23.77
N ASP A 138 35.59 1.05 -22.73
CA ASP A 138 36.93 0.46 -22.82
C ASP A 138 36.89 -1.03 -23.17
N MET A 139 35.96 -1.79 -22.56
CA MET A 139 35.72 -3.18 -22.92
C MET A 139 35.26 -3.31 -24.38
N ALA A 140 34.32 -2.47 -24.84
CA ALA A 140 33.87 -2.48 -26.22
C ALA A 140 35.00 -2.17 -27.21
N ARG A 141 35.85 -1.18 -26.91
CA ARG A 141 37.05 -0.87 -27.70
C ARG A 141 38.04 -2.03 -27.73
N THR A 142 38.24 -2.69 -26.59
CA THR A 142 39.14 -3.85 -26.46
C THR A 142 38.62 -5.03 -27.28
N SER A 143 37.33 -5.35 -27.18
CA SER A 143 36.69 -6.39 -27.99
C SER A 143 36.78 -6.07 -29.48
N ALA A 144 36.46 -4.84 -29.90
CA ALA A 144 36.57 -4.43 -31.29
C ALA A 144 38.02 -4.51 -31.82
N SER A 145 39.01 -4.13 -31.01
CA SER A 145 40.43 -4.27 -31.37
C SER A 145 40.86 -5.74 -31.46
N SER A 146 40.34 -6.61 -30.58
CA SER A 146 40.59 -8.05 -30.62
C SER A 146 39.97 -8.67 -31.86
N ASP A 147 38.72 -8.35 -32.18
CA ASP A 147 38.01 -8.85 -33.37
C ASP A 147 38.70 -8.39 -34.66
N ALA A 148 39.16 -7.13 -34.70
CA ALA A 148 39.94 -6.60 -35.82
C ALA A 148 41.28 -7.34 -35.98
N ALA A 149 41.98 -7.64 -34.88
CA ALA A 149 43.24 -8.39 -34.90
C ALA A 149 43.05 -9.84 -35.37
N VAL A 150 42.00 -10.52 -34.89
CA VAL A 150 41.63 -11.88 -35.33
C VAL A 150 41.24 -11.89 -36.79
N SER A 151 40.45 -10.91 -37.24
CA SER A 151 40.05 -10.77 -38.65
C SER A 151 41.25 -10.54 -39.56
N ALA A 152 42.18 -9.68 -39.15
CA ALA A 152 43.41 -9.41 -39.90
C ALA A 152 44.34 -10.62 -39.96
N ALA A 153 44.50 -11.38 -38.87
CA ALA A 153 45.31 -12.61 -38.85
C ALA A 153 44.71 -13.73 -39.72
N ASN A 154 43.38 -13.81 -39.78
CA ASN A 154 42.68 -14.84 -40.53
C ASN A 154 42.50 -14.48 -42.01
N TYR A 155 42.64 -13.21 -42.38
CA TYR A 155 42.57 -12.77 -43.77
C TYR A 155 43.79 -13.20 -44.58
N LYS A 156 43.55 -13.89 -45.70
CA LYS A 156 44.59 -14.47 -46.56
C LYS A 156 44.77 -13.72 -47.88
N GLY A 157 44.03 -12.64 -48.11
CA GLY A 157 44.11 -11.84 -49.34
C GLY A 157 43.06 -12.25 -50.39
N GLU A 158 43.34 -11.91 -51.66
CA GLU A 158 42.45 -12.22 -52.78
C GLU A 158 42.47 -13.72 -53.09
N TRP A 159 41.30 -14.35 -53.15
CA TRP A 159 41.14 -15.79 -53.38
C TRP A 159 41.89 -16.27 -54.63
N SER A 160 41.80 -15.51 -55.72
CA SER A 160 42.40 -15.87 -57.02
C SER A 160 43.93 -16.00 -57.02
N LEU A 161 44.60 -15.54 -55.95
CA LEU A 161 46.04 -15.63 -55.77
C LEU A 161 46.45 -16.80 -54.87
N LEU A 162 45.50 -17.53 -54.31
CA LEU A 162 45.75 -18.61 -53.35
C LEU A 162 45.69 -19.98 -54.02
N THR A 163 46.52 -20.90 -53.51
CA THR A 163 46.64 -22.28 -54.00
C THR A 163 47.05 -23.18 -52.83
N GLY A 164 46.67 -24.46 -52.89
CA GLY A 164 46.95 -25.44 -51.86
C GLY A 164 45.93 -25.45 -50.73
N ALA A 165 46.20 -26.27 -49.71
CA ALA A 165 45.28 -26.46 -48.60
C ALA A 165 45.08 -25.17 -47.80
N LEU A 166 43.84 -24.94 -47.36
CA LEU A 166 43.48 -23.80 -46.51
C LEU A 166 42.64 -24.28 -45.33
N ASP A 167 43.20 -24.12 -44.13
CA ASP A 167 42.56 -24.49 -42.87
C ASP A 167 41.72 -23.35 -42.29
N ILE A 168 40.76 -23.71 -41.44
CA ILE A 168 39.98 -22.74 -40.64
C ILE A 168 40.73 -22.36 -39.35
N PRO A 169 40.63 -21.10 -38.88
CA PRO A 169 39.85 -20.00 -39.44
C PRO A 169 40.58 -19.25 -40.57
N ALA A 170 39.90 -19.02 -41.69
CA ALA A 170 40.42 -18.22 -42.80
C ALA A 170 39.32 -17.38 -43.46
N SER A 171 39.72 -16.22 -43.98
CA SER A 171 38.87 -15.37 -44.84
C SER A 171 39.65 -14.86 -46.05
N VAL A 172 38.95 -14.60 -47.14
CA VAL A 172 39.52 -14.12 -48.42
C VAL A 172 38.64 -13.01 -49.02
N SER A 173 39.19 -12.22 -49.92
CA SER A 173 38.40 -11.36 -50.81
C SER A 173 38.14 -12.04 -52.14
N HIS A 174 36.92 -11.89 -52.66
CA HIS A 174 36.54 -12.27 -54.02
C HIS A 174 35.30 -11.48 -54.43
N LEU A 175 35.28 -10.95 -55.65
CA LEU A 175 34.16 -10.17 -56.20
C LEU A 175 33.72 -8.99 -55.29
N ASN A 176 34.68 -8.24 -54.74
CA ASN A 176 34.46 -7.11 -53.83
C ASN A 176 33.72 -7.47 -52.53
N LYS A 177 33.70 -8.74 -52.16
CA LYS A 177 33.12 -9.24 -50.91
C LYS A 177 34.17 -9.98 -50.10
N VAL A 178 34.00 -9.98 -48.79
CA VAL A 178 34.79 -10.83 -47.89
C VAL A 178 34.04 -12.13 -47.68
N TRP A 179 34.75 -13.24 -47.84
CA TRP A 179 34.25 -14.59 -47.68
C TRP A 179 34.94 -15.26 -46.51
N ILE A 180 34.17 -15.92 -45.67
CA ILE A 180 34.65 -16.68 -44.52
C ILE A 180 34.57 -18.16 -44.88
N LEU A 181 35.68 -18.89 -44.67
CA LEU A 181 35.75 -20.33 -44.93
C LEU A 181 34.97 -21.10 -43.85
N LYS A 182 34.04 -21.96 -44.27
CA LYS A 182 33.19 -22.78 -43.38
C LYS A 182 33.90 -24.05 -42.92
N HIS A 183 34.63 -24.72 -43.82
CA HIS A 183 35.39 -25.93 -43.52
C HIS A 183 36.75 -25.89 -44.22
N ALA A 184 37.74 -26.58 -43.65
CA ALA A 184 39.06 -26.70 -44.25
C ALA A 184 38.96 -27.34 -45.64
N VAL A 185 39.71 -26.81 -46.60
CA VAL A 185 39.73 -27.27 -48.00
C VAL A 185 41.13 -27.79 -48.35
N SER A 186 41.21 -28.91 -49.08
CA SER A 186 42.48 -29.51 -49.48
C SER A 186 43.19 -28.72 -50.58
N ASN A 187 42.44 -27.98 -51.39
CA ASN A 187 42.96 -27.00 -52.34
C ASN A 187 41.98 -25.85 -52.53
N VAL A 188 42.37 -24.64 -52.11
CA VAL A 188 41.52 -23.45 -52.13
C VAL A 188 41.17 -22.97 -53.55
N SER A 189 42.01 -23.27 -54.56
CA SER A 189 41.76 -22.85 -55.95
C SER A 189 40.57 -23.57 -56.58
N ASP A 190 40.20 -24.73 -56.05
CA ASP A 190 39.11 -25.57 -56.58
C ASP A 190 37.75 -25.17 -56.00
N GLU A 191 37.77 -24.32 -54.97
CA GLU A 191 36.61 -23.95 -54.16
C GLU A 191 36.34 -22.45 -54.33
N GLU A 192 35.80 -22.04 -55.48
CA GLU A 192 35.54 -20.63 -55.77
C GLU A 192 34.46 -20.05 -54.83
N PRO A 193 34.74 -18.92 -54.13
CA PRO A 193 33.72 -18.22 -53.35
C PRO A 193 32.55 -17.77 -54.24
N SER A 194 31.32 -17.89 -53.75
CA SER A 194 30.05 -17.72 -54.50
C SER A 194 29.63 -18.89 -55.39
N VAL A 195 30.48 -19.88 -55.65
CA VAL A 195 30.13 -21.09 -56.40
C VAL A 195 30.12 -22.30 -55.48
N SER A 196 31.16 -22.41 -54.64
CA SER A 196 31.32 -23.45 -53.64
C SER A 196 30.49 -23.19 -52.38
N SER A 197 29.99 -24.26 -51.75
CA SER A 197 29.32 -24.22 -50.46
C SER A 197 30.29 -23.94 -49.29
N GLN A 198 31.60 -24.00 -49.52
CA GLN A 198 32.65 -23.83 -48.50
C GLN A 198 32.76 -22.40 -47.97
N TRP A 199 32.11 -21.42 -48.61
CA TRP A 199 32.24 -20.01 -48.26
C TRP A 199 30.94 -19.40 -47.77
N LEU A 200 31.07 -18.49 -46.81
CA LEU A 200 29.99 -17.62 -46.33
C LEU A 200 30.35 -16.17 -46.65
N SER A 201 29.45 -15.43 -47.30
CA SER A 201 29.66 -14.01 -47.56
C SER A 201 29.34 -13.19 -46.31
N THR A 202 30.19 -12.23 -45.96
CA THR A 202 29.91 -11.28 -44.86
C THR A 202 28.73 -10.35 -45.16
N THR A 203 28.37 -10.16 -46.43
CA THR A 203 27.18 -9.39 -46.82
C THR A 203 25.88 -10.14 -46.58
N ASP A 204 25.89 -11.48 -46.59
CA ASP A 204 24.72 -12.29 -46.24
C ASP A 204 24.36 -12.14 -44.75
N LEU A 205 25.34 -11.75 -43.92
CA LEU A 205 25.13 -11.41 -42.50
C LEU A 205 24.43 -10.05 -42.29
N SER A 206 24.42 -9.19 -43.32
CA SER A 206 23.94 -7.80 -43.24
C SER A 206 22.55 -7.60 -43.86
N THR A 207 22.02 -8.58 -44.60
CA THR A 207 20.64 -8.54 -45.08
C THR A 207 19.70 -8.78 -43.89
N PRO A 208 18.73 -7.89 -43.60
CA PRO A 208 17.77 -8.09 -42.52
C PRO A 208 16.88 -9.31 -42.80
N GLY A 209 17.33 -10.49 -42.40
CA GLY A 209 16.53 -11.70 -42.32
C GLY A 209 15.96 -11.85 -40.91
N PRO A 210 14.81 -12.54 -40.73
CA PRO A 210 14.40 -12.98 -39.40
C PRO A 210 15.55 -13.71 -38.70
N ILE A 211 15.65 -13.53 -37.38
CA ILE A 211 16.63 -14.28 -36.57
C ILE A 211 16.45 -15.78 -36.85
N GLY A 212 17.52 -16.43 -37.34
CA GLY A 212 17.53 -17.87 -37.67
C GLY A 212 17.23 -18.27 -39.12
N THR A 213 17.03 -17.35 -40.08
CA THR A 213 16.75 -17.71 -41.49
C THR A 213 17.97 -17.76 -42.40
N LEU A 214 19.13 -17.25 -41.95
CA LEU A 214 20.41 -17.42 -42.64
C LEU A 214 21.01 -18.71 -42.11
N THR A 215 20.87 -19.84 -42.81
CA THR A 215 21.33 -21.15 -42.35
C THR A 215 22.76 -21.09 -41.83
N PRO A 216 23.03 -21.13 -40.51
CA PRO A 216 24.31 -21.60 -40.05
C PRO A 216 24.10 -23.10 -39.90
N ASP A 217 24.72 -23.90 -40.76
CA ASP A 217 24.84 -25.36 -40.59
C ASP A 217 25.62 -25.75 -39.30
N ALA A 218 25.71 -24.85 -38.34
CA ALA A 218 26.15 -25.04 -36.97
C ALA A 218 25.23 -24.20 -36.08
N GLY A 219 24.34 -24.84 -35.32
CA GLY A 219 23.28 -24.15 -34.57
C GLY A 219 23.76 -23.09 -33.57
N HIS A 220 23.87 -21.84 -34.03
CA HIS A 220 24.25 -20.69 -33.19
C HIS A 220 23.04 -20.00 -32.54
N PHE A 221 21.80 -20.30 -32.99
CA PHE A 221 20.56 -19.90 -32.30
C PHE A 221 19.76 -21.14 -31.87
N LYS A 222 20.23 -21.86 -30.84
CA LYS A 222 19.53 -23.05 -30.30
C LYS A 222 18.29 -22.67 -29.47
N THR A 223 18.30 -21.49 -28.84
CA THR A 223 17.20 -20.99 -28.00
C THR A 223 17.15 -19.47 -28.06
N LEU A 224 15.96 -18.89 -28.19
CA LEU A 224 15.71 -17.49 -27.90
C LEU A 224 15.29 -17.37 -26.43
N ARG A 225 16.10 -16.73 -25.58
CA ARG A 225 15.75 -16.46 -24.18
C ARG A 225 15.57 -14.95 -24.02
N ALA A 226 14.38 -14.53 -23.62
CA ALA A 226 14.08 -13.15 -23.27
C ALA A 226 13.86 -13.07 -21.75
N THR A 227 14.62 -12.22 -21.07
CA THR A 227 14.58 -12.06 -19.62
C THR A 227 14.07 -10.65 -19.30
N GLY A 228 13.05 -10.55 -18.45
CA GLY A 228 12.56 -9.28 -17.92
C GLY A 228 13.39 -8.81 -16.74
N SER A 229 13.05 -7.65 -16.19
CA SER A 229 13.62 -7.08 -14.98
C SER A 229 12.51 -6.72 -14.00
N GLU A 230 12.86 -6.17 -12.83
CA GLU A 230 11.87 -5.58 -11.92
C GLU A 230 11.14 -4.37 -12.52
N SER A 231 11.71 -3.74 -13.56
CA SER A 231 11.14 -2.59 -14.25
C SER A 231 10.51 -2.91 -15.60
N ASP A 232 10.81 -4.06 -16.20
CA ASP A 232 10.45 -4.38 -17.59
C ASP A 232 9.95 -5.82 -17.76
N LEU A 233 8.82 -6.00 -18.45
CA LEU A 233 8.32 -7.34 -18.82
C LEU A 233 9.22 -7.98 -19.88
N SER A 234 9.37 -9.30 -19.82
CA SER A 234 10.35 -10.06 -20.64
C SER A 234 10.11 -9.98 -22.14
N VAL A 235 8.85 -9.93 -22.59
CA VAL A 235 8.53 -9.91 -24.02
C VAL A 235 7.20 -9.22 -24.29
N LYS A 236 7.14 -8.41 -25.36
CA LYS A 236 5.90 -7.85 -25.91
C LYS A 236 5.73 -8.35 -27.34
N LEU A 237 4.68 -9.14 -27.58
CA LEU A 237 4.38 -9.70 -28.90
C LEU A 237 3.04 -9.10 -29.38
N PRO A 238 2.98 -8.42 -30.54
CA PRO A 238 1.73 -7.88 -31.07
C PRO A 238 0.76 -8.97 -31.56
N ASN A 239 1.28 -10.11 -31.99
CA ASN A 239 0.55 -11.34 -32.25
C ASN A 239 1.50 -12.53 -32.12
N ILE A 240 0.94 -13.73 -31.93
CA ILE A 240 1.68 -14.98 -31.84
C ILE A 240 1.00 -15.98 -32.78
N LYS A 241 1.77 -16.53 -33.72
CA LYS A 241 1.35 -17.68 -34.54
C LYS A 241 2.02 -18.92 -33.97
N GLU A 242 1.25 -19.75 -33.29
CA GLU A 242 1.74 -21.02 -32.75
C GLU A 242 1.34 -22.19 -33.66
N ALA A 243 2.24 -23.17 -33.82
CA ALA A 243 1.93 -24.40 -34.53
C ALA A 243 1.14 -25.35 -33.63
N ILE A 244 0.15 -26.04 -34.21
CA ILE A 244 -0.63 -27.08 -33.53
C ILE A 244 -0.14 -28.46 -33.95
N ALA A 245 0.02 -29.36 -32.99
CA ALA A 245 0.26 -30.77 -33.27
C ALA A 245 -1.07 -31.47 -33.59
N ILE A 246 -1.24 -31.92 -34.83
CA ILE A 246 -2.46 -32.63 -35.26
C ILE A 246 -2.14 -34.12 -35.37
N SER A 247 -2.91 -34.95 -34.68
CA SER A 247 -2.82 -36.40 -34.73
C SER A 247 -4.14 -37.01 -35.17
N LYS A 248 -4.07 -37.99 -36.07
CA LYS A 248 -5.23 -38.77 -36.51
C LYS A 248 -5.68 -39.83 -35.49
N ALA A 249 -4.94 -40.01 -34.41
CA ALA A 249 -5.31 -40.93 -33.34
C ALA A 249 -6.43 -40.34 -32.48
N GLY A 250 -7.30 -41.20 -31.95
CA GLY A 250 -8.25 -40.85 -30.90
C GLY A 250 -7.62 -40.97 -29.51
N ALA A 251 -8.17 -40.27 -28.53
CA ALA A 251 -7.69 -40.37 -27.16
C ALA A 251 -8.03 -41.74 -26.56
N ALA A 252 -7.02 -42.43 -26.02
CA ALA A 252 -7.17 -43.69 -25.30
C ALA A 252 -5.89 -44.01 -24.51
N GLY A 253 -6.02 -44.66 -23.36
CA GLY A 253 -4.87 -45.19 -22.62
C GLY A 253 -3.89 -44.09 -22.18
N ALA A 254 -2.59 -44.38 -22.18
CA ALA A 254 -1.58 -43.38 -21.81
C ALA A 254 -1.16 -42.52 -23.00
N ILE A 255 -1.32 -41.20 -22.88
CA ILE A 255 -0.89 -40.21 -23.86
C ILE A 255 0.26 -39.42 -23.27
N THR A 256 1.37 -39.32 -24.02
CA THR A 256 2.50 -38.48 -23.62
C THR A 256 2.46 -37.16 -24.36
N TYR A 257 2.68 -36.06 -23.63
CA TYR A 257 2.61 -34.70 -24.13
C TYR A 257 3.96 -34.00 -23.92
N ASP A 258 4.65 -33.74 -25.03
CA ASP A 258 6.00 -33.15 -25.03
C ASP A 258 5.91 -31.63 -25.18
N LEU A 259 6.04 -30.90 -24.08
CA LEU A 259 5.87 -29.45 -24.01
C LEU A 259 6.93 -28.68 -24.80
N THR A 260 8.09 -29.28 -25.09
CA THR A 260 9.10 -28.65 -25.96
C THR A 260 8.73 -28.73 -27.44
N SER A 261 7.77 -29.58 -27.81
CA SER A 261 7.39 -29.82 -29.20
C SER A 261 6.09 -29.12 -29.58
N GLN A 262 5.21 -28.89 -28.61
CA GLN A 262 3.86 -28.38 -28.85
C GLN A 262 3.26 -27.79 -27.56
N SER A 263 2.48 -26.71 -27.68
CA SER A 263 1.59 -26.23 -26.59
C SER A 263 0.12 -26.51 -26.87
N VAL A 264 -0.22 -26.93 -28.10
CA VAL A 264 -1.57 -27.37 -28.48
C VAL A 264 -1.48 -28.69 -29.24
N MET A 265 -2.27 -29.68 -28.81
CA MET A 265 -2.46 -30.96 -29.50
C MET A 265 -3.93 -31.16 -29.84
N TYR A 266 -4.21 -31.55 -31.09
CA TYR A 266 -5.55 -31.91 -31.56
C TYR A 266 -5.60 -33.35 -32.05
N LEU A 267 -6.36 -34.17 -31.34
CA LEU A 267 -6.67 -35.56 -31.67
C LEU A 267 -7.98 -35.59 -32.47
N THR A 268 -7.89 -35.89 -33.77
CA THR A 268 -9.01 -35.68 -34.70
C THR A 268 -9.97 -36.87 -34.79
N ALA A 269 -9.56 -38.06 -34.35
CA ALA A 269 -10.45 -39.21 -34.29
C ALA A 269 -11.14 -39.30 -32.92
N ASN A 270 -12.34 -39.85 -32.89
CA ASN A 270 -13.12 -39.98 -31.65
C ASN A 270 -12.33 -40.76 -30.60
N ALA A 271 -12.35 -40.27 -29.36
CA ALA A 271 -11.83 -40.99 -28.20
C ALA A 271 -12.50 -42.37 -28.09
N THR A 272 -11.72 -43.38 -27.72
CA THR A 272 -12.18 -44.77 -27.63
C THR A 272 -12.10 -45.36 -26.22
N ALA A 273 -11.45 -44.66 -25.28
CA ALA A 273 -11.39 -44.99 -23.87
C ALA A 273 -11.04 -43.74 -23.05
N ASP A 274 -11.26 -43.79 -21.73
CA ASP A 274 -10.64 -42.83 -20.81
C ASP A 274 -9.12 -42.89 -20.97
N TRP A 275 -8.45 -41.74 -20.82
CA TRP A 275 -7.01 -41.65 -20.99
C TRP A 275 -6.30 -41.03 -19.78
N GLU A 276 -5.01 -41.30 -19.71
CA GLU A 276 -4.07 -40.64 -18.84
C GLU A 276 -3.21 -39.69 -19.68
N LEU A 277 -3.06 -38.44 -19.24
CA LEU A 277 -2.22 -37.47 -19.91
C LEU A 277 -0.96 -37.22 -19.09
N ASN A 278 0.20 -37.57 -19.65
CA ASN A 278 1.50 -37.34 -19.03
C ASN A 278 2.23 -36.17 -19.71
N PHE A 279 2.32 -35.04 -19.02
CA PHE A 279 3.15 -33.92 -19.44
C PHE A 279 4.61 -34.18 -19.10
N ARG A 280 5.49 -33.94 -20.06
CA ARG A 280 6.94 -33.95 -19.86
C ARG A 280 7.59 -32.86 -20.72
N GLY A 281 8.88 -32.62 -20.49
CA GLY A 281 9.69 -31.80 -21.39
C GLY A 281 9.75 -32.42 -22.78
N SER A 282 10.42 -33.57 -22.87
CA SER A 282 10.58 -34.37 -24.09
C SER A 282 10.85 -35.84 -23.74
N ALA A 283 11.12 -36.68 -24.75
CA ALA A 283 11.56 -38.06 -24.52
C ALA A 283 12.89 -38.19 -23.73
N SER A 284 13.73 -37.15 -23.73
CA SER A 284 15.06 -37.16 -23.09
C SER A 284 15.20 -36.17 -21.93
N ALA A 285 14.19 -35.36 -21.64
CA ALA A 285 14.22 -34.36 -20.57
C ALA A 285 12.89 -34.34 -19.79
N SER A 286 12.98 -34.33 -18.46
CA SER A 286 11.83 -34.13 -17.58
C SER A 286 11.38 -32.67 -17.61
N LEU A 287 10.09 -32.42 -17.44
CA LEU A 287 9.56 -31.06 -17.27
C LEU A 287 10.17 -30.40 -16.03
N ASP A 288 10.40 -31.17 -14.96
CA ASP A 288 11.10 -30.70 -13.77
C ASP A 288 12.50 -30.15 -14.07
N SER A 289 13.25 -30.76 -14.98
CA SER A 289 14.58 -30.26 -15.35
C SER A 289 14.56 -28.99 -16.20
N LEU A 290 13.44 -28.71 -16.87
CA LEU A 290 13.31 -27.59 -17.80
C LEU A 290 12.68 -26.34 -17.16
N MET A 291 12.00 -26.50 -16.03
CA MET A 291 11.34 -25.40 -15.32
C MET A 291 12.04 -25.06 -14.02
N THR A 292 12.06 -23.78 -13.67
CA THR A 292 12.43 -23.25 -12.36
C THR A 292 11.18 -23.09 -11.49
N ALA A 293 11.34 -23.18 -10.16
CA ALA A 293 10.24 -22.87 -9.25
C ALA A 293 9.76 -21.42 -9.46
N GLY A 294 8.44 -21.23 -9.58
CA GLY A 294 7.81 -19.96 -9.92
C GLY A 294 7.44 -19.81 -11.40
N GLU A 295 7.88 -20.72 -12.28
CA GLU A 295 7.51 -20.71 -13.69
C GLU A 295 6.19 -21.45 -13.96
N VAL A 296 5.51 -21.02 -15.03
CA VAL A 296 4.27 -21.64 -15.52
C VAL A 296 4.40 -21.96 -17.00
N VAL A 297 3.90 -23.12 -17.41
CA VAL A 297 3.74 -23.52 -18.81
C VAL A 297 2.28 -23.88 -19.08
N SER A 298 1.76 -23.43 -20.22
CA SER A 298 0.39 -23.67 -20.65
C SER A 298 0.34 -24.78 -21.69
N ALA A 299 -0.64 -25.67 -21.60
CA ALA A 299 -0.89 -26.71 -22.59
C ALA A 299 -2.37 -26.89 -22.86
N THR A 300 -2.72 -27.16 -24.12
CA THR A 300 -4.09 -27.49 -24.52
C THR A 300 -4.12 -28.82 -25.25
N LEU A 301 -5.05 -29.70 -24.84
CA LEU A 301 -5.40 -30.93 -25.54
C LEU A 301 -6.85 -30.83 -26.03
N ILE A 302 -7.05 -30.96 -27.33
CA ILE A 302 -8.36 -31.02 -27.97
C ILE A 302 -8.60 -32.47 -28.38
N ALA A 303 -9.66 -33.09 -27.88
CA ALA A 303 -10.04 -34.45 -28.20
C ALA A 303 -11.40 -34.48 -28.91
N ALA A 304 -11.45 -35.09 -30.09
CA ALA A 304 -12.72 -35.40 -30.74
C ALA A 304 -13.49 -36.48 -29.96
N GLN A 305 -14.81 -36.32 -29.85
CA GLN A 305 -15.67 -37.18 -29.04
C GLN A 305 -16.79 -37.81 -29.87
N GLY A 306 -16.94 -39.12 -29.74
CA GLY A 306 -18.07 -39.90 -30.25
C GLY A 306 -18.95 -40.43 -29.12
N PRO A 307 -20.03 -41.16 -29.44
CA PRO A 307 -20.76 -41.97 -28.46
C PRO A 307 -20.17 -43.40 -28.38
N PRO A 308 -19.82 -43.93 -27.19
CA PRO A 308 -19.76 -43.24 -25.90
C PRO A 308 -18.60 -42.25 -25.83
N ALA A 309 -18.75 -41.20 -25.02
CA ALA A 309 -17.73 -40.19 -24.84
C ALA A 309 -16.84 -40.52 -23.64
N PHE A 310 -15.59 -40.08 -23.71
CA PHE A 310 -14.56 -40.41 -22.72
C PHE A 310 -13.88 -39.17 -22.18
N LEU A 311 -13.15 -39.29 -21.07
CA LEU A 311 -12.53 -38.14 -20.42
C LEU A 311 -11.05 -38.36 -20.12
N ASN A 312 -10.33 -37.24 -19.95
CA ASN A 312 -9.01 -37.28 -19.34
C ASN A 312 -9.15 -37.59 -17.85
N LYS A 313 -8.76 -38.79 -17.46
CA LYS A 313 -9.02 -39.33 -16.12
C LYS A 313 -7.89 -39.06 -15.16
N ILE A 314 -6.65 -39.11 -15.63
CA ILE A 314 -5.45 -38.95 -14.80
C ILE A 314 -4.49 -38.01 -15.51
N VAL A 315 -4.07 -36.98 -14.79
CA VAL A 315 -2.97 -36.11 -15.24
C VAL A 315 -1.70 -36.53 -14.50
N LYS A 316 -0.61 -36.66 -15.24
CA LYS A 316 0.72 -36.94 -14.73
C LYS A 316 1.69 -35.85 -15.19
N ILE A 317 2.71 -35.59 -14.38
CA ILE A 317 3.87 -34.81 -14.76
C ILE A 317 5.08 -35.70 -14.55
N ASP A 318 5.89 -35.90 -15.61
CA ASP A 318 7.07 -36.75 -15.59
C ASP A 318 6.81 -38.17 -15.04
N GLY A 319 5.63 -38.72 -15.36
CA GLY A 319 5.18 -40.04 -14.92
C GLY A 319 4.53 -40.08 -13.54
N VAL A 320 4.58 -38.98 -12.78
CA VAL A 320 4.02 -38.89 -11.42
C VAL A 320 2.60 -38.32 -11.49
N PRO A 321 1.58 -39.00 -10.91
CA PRO A 321 0.22 -38.48 -10.85
C PRO A 321 0.12 -37.16 -10.08
N VAL A 322 -0.61 -36.20 -10.66
CA VAL A 322 -0.95 -34.91 -10.03
C VAL A 322 -2.45 -34.73 -10.10
N VAL A 323 -3.06 -34.27 -9.01
CA VAL A 323 -4.50 -33.94 -8.97
C VAL A 323 -4.68 -32.49 -9.42
N PRO A 324 -5.26 -32.22 -10.61
CA PRO A 324 -5.47 -30.86 -11.05
C PRO A 324 -6.56 -30.18 -10.24
N LYS A 325 -6.42 -28.86 -10.07
CA LYS A 325 -7.48 -27.99 -9.55
C LYS A 325 -8.34 -27.55 -10.73
N TRP A 326 -9.47 -28.24 -10.89
CA TRP A 326 -10.42 -27.98 -11.97
C TRP A 326 -11.36 -26.83 -11.63
N ILE A 327 -11.56 -25.90 -12.56
CA ILE A 327 -12.65 -24.93 -12.46
C ILE A 327 -13.99 -25.68 -12.52
N GLY A 328 -14.85 -25.50 -11.51
CA GLY A 328 -16.14 -26.20 -11.43
C GLY A 328 -16.08 -27.68 -11.03
N GLY A 329 -14.89 -28.22 -10.71
CA GLY A 329 -14.68 -29.62 -10.34
C GLY A 329 -14.24 -30.52 -11.50
N PRO A 330 -13.75 -31.75 -11.22
CA PRO A 330 -13.21 -32.64 -12.25
C PRO A 330 -14.30 -33.12 -13.23
N PRO A 331 -13.95 -33.39 -14.50
CA PRO A 331 -14.87 -33.98 -15.47
C PRO A 331 -15.45 -35.29 -14.95
N LYS A 332 -16.78 -35.45 -15.02
CA LYS A 332 -17.49 -36.67 -14.59
C LYS A 332 -17.83 -37.61 -15.75
N ALA A 333 -17.88 -37.07 -16.96
CA ALA A 333 -18.13 -37.76 -18.22
C ALA A 333 -17.47 -36.98 -19.37
N GLY A 334 -17.19 -37.63 -20.49
CA GLY A 334 -16.89 -36.94 -21.75
C GLY A 334 -18.15 -36.37 -22.38
N ASN A 335 -18.01 -35.47 -23.36
CA ASN A 335 -19.16 -34.88 -24.05
C ASN A 335 -19.32 -35.44 -25.48
N PRO A 336 -20.37 -36.24 -25.77
CA PRO A 336 -20.51 -36.87 -27.09
C PRO A 336 -20.83 -35.86 -28.19
N ASN A 337 -20.41 -36.19 -29.41
CA ASN A 337 -20.66 -35.44 -30.64
C ASN A 337 -20.13 -34.01 -30.59
N GLY A 338 -18.80 -33.86 -30.49
CA GLY A 338 -18.14 -32.56 -30.44
C GLY A 338 -16.64 -32.68 -30.16
N LEU A 339 -16.06 -31.58 -29.70
CA LEU A 339 -14.70 -31.52 -29.19
C LEU A 339 -14.70 -31.18 -27.71
N ASP A 340 -13.90 -31.90 -26.93
CA ASP A 340 -13.54 -31.50 -25.58
C ASP A 340 -12.15 -30.85 -25.61
N SER A 341 -12.09 -29.57 -25.25
CA SER A 341 -10.84 -28.84 -25.11
C SER A 341 -10.46 -28.77 -23.63
N TYR A 342 -9.31 -29.35 -23.32
CA TYR A 342 -8.72 -29.35 -22.00
C TYR A 342 -7.55 -28.39 -21.97
N ALA A 343 -7.65 -27.33 -21.16
CA ALA A 343 -6.58 -26.36 -20.95
C ALA A 343 -5.95 -26.57 -19.58
N TYR A 344 -4.62 -26.53 -19.52
CA TYR A 344 -3.82 -26.76 -18.33
C TYR A 344 -2.80 -25.64 -18.15
N SER A 345 -2.75 -25.08 -16.95
CA SER A 345 -1.64 -24.23 -16.48
C SER A 345 -0.84 -25.02 -15.46
N ILE A 346 0.39 -25.39 -15.82
CA ILE A 346 1.28 -26.22 -15.02
C ILE A 346 2.29 -25.30 -14.35
N ILE A 347 2.22 -25.17 -13.02
CA ILE A 347 3.05 -24.27 -12.23
C ILE A 347 4.03 -25.12 -11.42
N LYS A 348 5.33 -24.87 -11.58
CA LYS A 348 6.34 -25.50 -10.72
C LYS A 348 6.48 -24.70 -9.43
N THR A 349 6.25 -25.33 -8.28
CA THR A 349 6.29 -24.66 -6.98
C THR A 349 7.54 -24.99 -6.17
N ALA A 350 8.15 -26.15 -6.41
CA ALA A 350 9.43 -26.58 -5.85
C ALA A 350 10.02 -27.70 -6.74
N ALA A 351 11.19 -28.25 -6.37
CA ALA A 351 11.75 -29.42 -7.06
C ALA A 351 10.74 -30.58 -7.07
N MET A 352 10.51 -31.17 -8.25
CA MET A 352 9.57 -32.28 -8.49
C MET A 352 8.14 -32.01 -8.00
N THR A 353 7.76 -30.75 -7.76
CA THR A 353 6.49 -30.37 -7.16
C THR A 353 5.75 -29.37 -8.04
N PHE A 354 4.51 -29.72 -8.40
CA PHE A 354 3.71 -28.96 -9.34
C PHE A 354 2.28 -28.74 -8.84
N THR A 355 1.74 -27.57 -9.17
CA THR A 355 0.31 -27.28 -9.11
C THR A 355 -0.23 -27.17 -10.53
N VAL A 356 -1.27 -27.94 -10.85
CA VAL A 356 -1.94 -27.87 -12.16
C VAL A 356 -3.32 -27.24 -11.98
N LEU A 357 -3.58 -26.14 -12.69
CA LEU A 357 -4.92 -25.58 -12.86
C LEU A 357 -5.49 -26.10 -14.18
N ALA A 358 -6.75 -26.52 -14.19
CA ALA A 358 -7.36 -27.14 -15.36
C ALA A 358 -8.79 -26.67 -15.63
N SER A 359 -9.17 -26.68 -16.90
CA SER A 359 -10.54 -26.47 -17.36
C SER A 359 -10.88 -27.39 -18.53
N ILE A 360 -12.15 -27.77 -18.63
CA ILE A 360 -12.72 -28.46 -19.79
C ILE A 360 -13.80 -27.58 -20.42
N THR A 361 -13.74 -27.41 -21.74
CA THR A 361 -14.75 -26.70 -22.52
C THR A 361 -15.23 -27.59 -23.66
N GLN A 362 -16.55 -27.67 -23.82
CA GLN A 362 -17.18 -28.38 -24.93
C GLN A 362 -17.38 -27.44 -26.13
N PHE A 363 -17.07 -27.93 -27.33
CA PHE A 363 -17.42 -27.29 -28.61
C PHE A 363 -18.27 -28.26 -29.44
N LYS A 364 -19.36 -27.75 -30.03
CA LYS A 364 -20.31 -28.52 -30.86
C LYS A 364 -20.44 -27.89 -32.25
#